data_AF-A0A316ULQ7-F1
#
_entry.id   AF-A0A316ULQ7-F1
#
_cell.length_a   1.000
_cell.length_b   1.000
_cell.length_c   1.000
_cell.angle_alpha   90.00
_cell.angle_beta   90.00
_cell.angle_gamma   90.00
#
_symmetry.space_group_name_H-M   'P 1'
#
loop_
_entity.id
_entity.type
_entity.pdbx_description
1 polymer ?
#
loop_
_entity_poly.entity_id
_entity_poly.type
_entity_poly.pdbx_seq_one_letter_code
_entity_poly.pdbx_strand_id
1 'polypeptide(L)'
;MSLSSPFDVARSTHEEAERYTAALSSVLATLPSSSSSSAPPSRSTLTNSHIASILVDRIVSRNRNLVDFYKDETGIRKEEVDLLSGRPTGGEGNAAGSSSAAAGSSATTSEVMSLFYSRLNHIKSYHEKYPSAPPEMLTLDIPALENSIAPSTSSSIGVTTSAMDRLFSGEEGLGRYLDLNEYHSQYINLKGVKRCNYLSYLERFHDFASEDVAMETKQGEGYQKHLNALRSYLVSYLRKIKPLEDIDGLVEGLEEEFEEKWKVGEVRGWEDQGERFASSSASSSKTASSSTSTAPAAPIPRPADDTGIWCEACGKSFSKQTVFDGHLQGNKHKKALERIQGGPSSSTANGASSSSSSHKSNAAREALLSKGKNLAKQEYIIYALSKGPLDSHRLDTRSNVERRAALTERERAAEAEELARLAEDPAGESSARRRGQDGGAGGANRADEDDSDDENGKIYNPKKLPLGWDGRPIPVWLYKLHGLSVEYSCEICSDFTYQGRKNFDRHFTESRHAFGMRALGLPNTKHFVGITKIQDALKLAEKLKRAGKESGVLGVGGGGGGGDAGGAAVSSLGGGGGGRDVEEVEDEQGNTYSRKDYELLKRQGLI
;
A
#
# COMPACT_ATOMS: atom_id res chain seq x y z
N MET A 1 14.02 32.62 -31.43
CA MET A 1 12.59 32.86 -31.12
C MET A 1 11.91 31.52 -31.11
N SER A 2 11.15 31.19 -30.07
CA SER A 2 10.34 29.96 -30.07
C SER A 2 9.50 29.92 -31.34
N LEU A 3 9.54 28.80 -32.06
CA LEU A 3 8.71 28.59 -33.25
C LEU A 3 7.24 28.33 -32.87
N SER A 4 6.96 28.01 -31.60
CA SER A 4 5.59 27.94 -31.09
C SER A 4 5.10 29.31 -30.66
N SER A 5 3.88 29.63 -31.04
CA SER A 5 3.17 30.82 -30.57
C SER A 5 2.83 30.65 -29.09
N PRO A 6 3.10 31.64 -28.23
CA PRO A 6 2.53 31.69 -26.88
C PRO A 6 1.02 31.39 -26.81
N PHE A 7 0.24 31.76 -27.82
CA PHE A 7 -1.18 31.36 -27.92
C PHE A 7 -1.40 29.87 -28.18
N ASP A 8 -0.53 29.22 -28.94
CA ASP A 8 -0.61 27.76 -29.15
C ASP A 8 -0.18 26.99 -27.90
N VAL A 9 0.79 27.53 -27.14
CA VAL A 9 1.12 27.01 -25.79
C VAL A 9 -0.09 27.16 -24.86
N ALA A 10 -0.75 28.32 -24.84
CA ALA A 10 -1.96 28.52 -24.04
C ALA A 10 -3.09 27.57 -24.46
N ARG A 11 -3.32 27.39 -25.77
CA ARG A 11 -4.27 26.41 -26.32
C ARG A 11 -3.96 24.99 -25.85
N SER A 12 -2.70 24.57 -25.98
CA SER A 12 -2.22 23.25 -25.53
C SER A 12 -2.43 23.08 -24.03
N THR A 13 -2.13 24.09 -23.19
CA THR A 13 -2.36 24.02 -21.74
C THR A 13 -3.84 23.93 -21.34
N HIS A 14 -4.75 24.58 -22.09
CA HIS A 14 -6.19 24.38 -21.93
C HIS A 14 -6.61 22.96 -22.29
N GLU A 15 -6.10 22.44 -23.40
CA GLU A 15 -6.36 21.08 -23.85
C GLU A 15 -5.83 20.03 -22.85
N GLU A 16 -4.66 20.25 -22.26
CA GLU A 16 -4.11 19.43 -21.18
C GLU A 16 -5.01 19.47 -19.93
N ALA A 17 -5.44 20.67 -19.51
CA ALA A 17 -6.33 20.84 -18.36
C ALA A 17 -7.63 20.06 -18.57
N GLU A 18 -8.32 20.26 -19.70
CA GLU A 18 -9.56 19.54 -20.04
C GLU A 18 -9.40 18.02 -20.04
N ARG A 19 -8.29 17.52 -20.61
CA ARG A 19 -8.00 16.08 -20.62
C ARG A 19 -7.75 15.54 -19.22
N TYR A 20 -7.01 16.26 -18.37
CA TYR A 20 -6.85 15.88 -16.96
C TYR A 20 -8.20 15.87 -16.23
N THR A 21 -9.09 16.83 -16.49
CA THR A 21 -10.43 16.87 -15.91
C THR A 21 -11.28 15.69 -16.37
N ALA A 22 -11.23 15.33 -17.65
CA ALA A 22 -11.91 14.17 -18.20
C ALA A 22 -11.39 12.87 -17.56
N ALA A 23 -10.08 12.71 -17.43
CA ALA A 23 -9.50 11.56 -16.74
C ALA A 23 -9.88 11.52 -15.26
N LEU A 24 -9.84 12.66 -14.57
CA LEU A 24 -10.27 12.77 -13.18
C LEU A 24 -11.72 12.30 -13.02
N SER A 25 -12.62 12.74 -13.90
CA SER A 25 -14.03 12.32 -13.88
C SER A 25 -14.17 10.79 -14.04
N SER A 26 -13.36 10.18 -14.91
CA SER A 26 -13.36 8.73 -15.13
C SER A 26 -12.84 7.97 -13.91
N VAL A 27 -11.79 8.47 -13.25
CA VAL A 27 -11.20 7.84 -12.05
C VAL A 27 -12.15 7.99 -10.86
N LEU A 28 -12.74 9.17 -10.65
CA LEU A 28 -13.71 9.39 -9.58
C LEU A 28 -14.96 8.50 -9.73
N ALA A 29 -15.39 8.21 -10.97
CA ALA A 29 -16.49 7.29 -11.22
C ALA A 29 -16.19 5.83 -10.80
N THR A 30 -14.92 5.46 -10.64
CA THR A 30 -14.52 4.13 -10.13
C THR A 30 -14.47 4.05 -8.60
N LEU A 31 -14.50 5.19 -7.90
CA LEU A 31 -14.46 5.21 -6.44
C LEU A 31 -15.85 4.87 -5.87
N PRO A 32 -15.91 4.08 -4.79
CA PRO A 32 -17.18 3.81 -4.13
C PRO A 32 -17.78 5.11 -3.60
N SER A 33 -19.10 5.28 -3.80
CA SER A 33 -19.83 6.43 -3.24
C SER A 33 -19.67 6.47 -1.72
N SER A 34 -19.55 7.68 -1.15
CA SER A 34 -19.34 7.90 0.29
C SER A 34 -20.39 7.25 1.20
N SER A 35 -21.52 6.79 0.65
CA SER A 35 -22.62 6.10 1.33
C SER A 35 -22.41 4.59 1.55
N SER A 36 -21.40 3.96 0.95
CA SER A 36 -21.09 2.52 1.14
C SER A 36 -19.84 2.26 2.00
N SER A 37 -19.49 3.20 2.88
CA SER A 37 -18.17 3.36 3.53
C SER A 37 -17.80 2.39 4.65
N SER A 38 -18.55 1.29 4.87
CA SER A 38 -18.20 0.36 5.95
C SER A 38 -17.15 -0.69 5.56
N ALA A 39 -16.80 -0.79 4.27
CA ALA A 39 -15.79 -1.74 3.80
C ALA A 39 -14.39 -1.09 3.82
N PRO A 40 -13.34 -1.82 4.23
CA PRO A 40 -11.98 -1.30 4.24
C PRO A 40 -11.56 -0.87 2.82
N PRO A 41 -10.72 0.19 2.70
CA PRO A 41 -10.28 0.66 1.39
C PRO A 41 -9.55 -0.47 0.66
N SER A 42 -10.06 -0.86 -0.51
CA SER A 42 -9.35 -1.82 -1.35
C SER A 42 -8.10 -1.17 -1.94
N ARG A 43 -7.09 -1.98 -2.27
CA ARG A 43 -5.86 -1.52 -2.94
C ARG A 43 -6.18 -0.62 -4.14
N SER A 44 -7.11 -1.07 -4.99
CA SER A 44 -7.55 -0.32 -6.17
C SER A 44 -8.26 1.00 -5.87
N THR A 45 -8.97 1.06 -4.74
CA THR A 45 -9.68 2.28 -4.33
C THR A 45 -8.64 3.32 -3.92
N LEU A 46 -7.66 2.89 -3.14
CA LEU A 46 -6.57 3.74 -2.68
C LEU A 46 -5.69 4.21 -3.85
N THR A 47 -5.34 3.33 -4.80
CA THR A 47 -4.59 3.72 -6.02
C THR A 47 -5.35 4.79 -6.79
N ASN A 48 -6.65 4.59 -7.00
CA ASN A 48 -7.46 5.52 -7.77
C ASN A 48 -7.63 6.86 -7.04
N SER A 49 -7.71 6.87 -5.70
CA SER A 49 -7.68 8.09 -4.91
C SER A 49 -6.37 8.86 -5.05
N HIS A 50 -5.22 8.18 -5.04
CA HIS A 50 -3.92 8.83 -5.28
C HIS A 50 -3.79 9.35 -6.71
N ILE A 51 -4.21 8.58 -7.71
CA ILE A 51 -4.24 9.03 -9.12
C ILE A 51 -5.12 10.28 -9.25
N ALA A 52 -6.30 10.28 -8.63
CA ALA A 52 -7.18 11.44 -8.64
C ALA A 52 -6.52 12.68 -7.99
N SER A 53 -5.83 12.52 -6.87
CA SER A 53 -5.07 13.59 -6.22
C SER A 53 -3.98 14.17 -7.14
N ILE A 54 -3.18 13.32 -7.79
CA ILE A 54 -2.16 13.75 -8.76
C ILE A 54 -2.78 14.48 -9.96
N LEU A 55 -3.94 14.02 -10.44
CA LEU A 55 -4.65 14.68 -11.53
C LEU A 55 -5.14 16.08 -11.10
N VAL A 56 -5.66 16.22 -9.87
CA VAL A 56 -6.06 17.53 -9.31
C VAL A 56 -4.85 18.47 -9.25
N ASP A 57 -3.71 18.01 -8.74
CA ASP A 57 -2.48 18.84 -8.67
C ASP A 57 -2.03 19.30 -10.06
N ARG A 58 -2.09 18.40 -11.06
CA ARG A 58 -1.78 18.75 -12.46
C ARG A 58 -2.77 19.78 -13.00
N ILE A 59 -4.07 19.64 -12.76
CA ILE A 59 -5.10 20.60 -13.18
C ILE A 59 -4.81 21.98 -12.55
N VAL A 60 -4.56 22.04 -11.24
CA VAL A 60 -4.25 23.28 -10.53
C VAL A 60 -2.98 23.93 -11.09
N SER A 61 -1.92 23.15 -11.34
CA SER A 61 -0.68 23.64 -11.95
C SER A 61 -0.90 24.21 -13.35
N ARG A 62 -1.67 23.52 -14.21
CA ARG A 62 -1.97 24.00 -15.58
C ARG A 62 -2.82 25.27 -15.56
N ASN A 63 -3.83 25.32 -14.70
CA ASN A 63 -4.68 26.50 -14.53
C ASN A 63 -3.89 27.69 -13.99
N ARG A 64 -2.92 27.46 -13.09
CA ARG A 64 -2.02 28.53 -12.63
C ARG A 64 -1.18 29.09 -13.77
N ASN A 65 -0.60 28.24 -14.61
CA ASN A 65 0.16 28.67 -15.79
C ASN A 65 -0.71 29.51 -16.75
N LEU A 66 -1.97 29.11 -16.95
CA LEU A 66 -2.94 29.87 -17.76
C LEU A 66 -3.26 31.23 -17.13
N VAL A 67 -3.53 31.29 -15.83
CA VAL A 67 -3.78 32.54 -15.11
C VAL A 67 -2.59 33.49 -15.26
N ASP A 68 -1.37 32.98 -15.09
CA ASP A 68 -0.15 33.79 -15.22
C ASP A 68 0.07 34.27 -16.66
N PHE A 69 -0.27 33.45 -17.66
CA PHE A 69 -0.29 33.85 -19.07
C PHE A 69 -1.30 34.98 -19.36
N TYR A 70 -2.51 34.92 -18.78
CA TYR A 70 -3.53 35.95 -18.99
C TYR A 70 -3.26 37.26 -18.23
N LYS A 71 -2.62 37.17 -17.04
CA LYS A 71 -2.12 38.35 -16.31
C LYS A 71 -1.07 39.11 -17.12
N ASP A 72 -0.26 38.38 -17.89
CA ASP A 72 0.72 38.95 -18.83
C ASP A 72 1.73 39.89 -18.16
N GLU A 73 2.26 39.48 -17.00
CA GLU A 73 3.25 40.27 -16.24
C GLU A 73 4.55 40.48 -17.03
N THR A 74 4.90 39.53 -17.91
CA THR A 74 6.07 39.58 -18.78
C THR A 74 5.84 40.36 -20.07
N GLY A 75 4.59 40.73 -20.38
CA GLY A 75 4.23 41.43 -21.62
C GLY A 75 4.30 40.57 -22.90
N ILE A 76 4.70 39.30 -22.80
CA ILE A 76 4.89 38.40 -23.95
C ILE A 76 3.60 38.27 -24.78
N ARG A 77 2.44 38.25 -24.13
CA ARG A 77 1.16 38.15 -24.84
C ARG A 77 0.85 39.46 -25.58
N LYS A 78 1.04 40.61 -24.94
CA LYS A 78 0.91 41.93 -25.60
C LYS A 78 1.86 42.06 -26.78
N GLU A 79 3.13 41.68 -26.60
CA GLU A 79 4.12 41.70 -27.68
C GLU A 79 3.69 40.82 -28.86
N GLU A 80 3.17 39.61 -28.62
CA GLU A 80 2.68 38.78 -29.72
C GLU A 80 1.43 39.36 -30.40
N VAL A 81 0.50 39.98 -29.65
CA VAL A 81 -0.67 40.67 -30.21
C VAL A 81 -0.24 41.88 -31.04
N ASP A 82 0.74 42.64 -30.58
CA ASP A 82 1.27 43.80 -31.29
C ASP A 82 1.96 43.37 -32.60
N LEU A 83 2.74 42.28 -32.56
CA LEU A 83 3.34 41.64 -33.74
C LEU A 83 2.28 41.15 -34.74
N LEU A 84 1.17 40.56 -34.26
CA LEU A 84 0.06 40.12 -35.10
C LEU A 84 -0.77 41.28 -35.65
N SER A 85 -0.89 42.38 -34.92
CA SER A 85 -1.61 43.59 -35.35
C SER A 85 -0.79 44.49 -36.28
N GLY A 86 0.51 44.18 -36.47
CA GLY A 86 1.42 44.96 -37.30
C GLY A 86 1.80 46.30 -36.70
N ARG A 87 1.68 46.47 -35.37
CA ARG A 87 2.04 47.71 -34.69
C ARG A 87 3.51 47.61 -34.25
N PRO A 88 4.42 48.48 -34.72
CA PRO A 88 5.83 48.36 -34.37
C PRO A 88 6.03 48.58 -32.87
N THR A 89 6.76 47.66 -32.24
CA THR A 89 7.14 47.74 -30.83
C THR A 89 8.36 48.67 -30.67
N GLY A 90 8.15 49.82 -30.00
CA GLY A 90 9.20 50.73 -29.50
C GLY A 90 8.99 52.20 -29.88
N GLY A 91 8.99 53.20 -29.00
CA GLY A 91 9.17 53.23 -27.54
C GLY A 91 8.80 54.59 -26.96
N GLU A 92 8.38 54.64 -25.70
CA GLU A 92 8.26 55.87 -24.93
C GLU A 92 9.64 56.29 -24.42
N GLY A 93 10.22 57.31 -25.05
CA GLY A 93 11.52 57.86 -24.66
C GLY A 93 11.87 59.12 -25.44
N ASN A 94 11.44 60.26 -24.89
CA ASN A 94 11.76 61.65 -25.23
C ASN A 94 10.98 62.37 -26.35
N ALA A 95 10.13 63.29 -25.88
CA ALA A 95 9.62 64.42 -26.64
C ALA A 95 10.74 65.43 -26.96
N ALA A 96 10.90 65.77 -28.23
CA ALA A 96 11.17 67.14 -28.69
C ALA A 96 11.07 67.24 -30.21
N GLY A 97 10.04 67.94 -30.70
CA GLY A 97 10.07 68.73 -31.93
C GLY A 97 10.30 68.01 -33.26
N SER A 98 9.23 67.79 -34.01
CA SER A 98 8.92 68.66 -35.16
C SER A 98 7.69 68.14 -35.90
N SER A 99 6.78 69.07 -36.11
CA SER A 99 5.66 68.97 -37.03
C SER A 99 6.17 68.68 -38.45
N SER A 100 5.95 67.46 -38.93
CA SER A 100 5.65 67.25 -40.35
C SER A 100 4.66 66.10 -40.48
N ALA A 101 3.43 66.47 -40.83
CA ALA A 101 2.44 65.55 -41.35
C ALA A 101 3.00 64.96 -42.65
N ALA A 102 3.45 63.71 -42.59
CA ALA A 102 3.83 62.93 -43.76
C ALA A 102 3.48 61.47 -43.53
N ALA A 103 2.49 61.01 -44.30
CA ALA A 103 2.28 59.64 -44.73
C ALA A 103 2.30 58.54 -43.66
N GLY A 104 1.10 58.08 -43.30
CA GLY A 104 0.91 56.75 -42.73
C GLY A 104 1.56 55.70 -43.63
N SER A 105 2.67 55.15 -43.18
CA SER A 105 3.24 53.93 -43.74
C SER A 105 2.69 52.78 -42.90
N SER A 106 1.69 52.11 -43.46
CA SER A 106 1.28 50.78 -43.05
C SER A 106 2.55 49.95 -42.88
N ALA A 107 2.93 49.61 -41.65
CA ALA A 107 3.65 48.37 -41.40
C ALA A 107 2.85 47.31 -42.14
N THR A 108 3.40 46.88 -43.27
CA THR A 108 2.58 46.37 -44.36
C THR A 108 1.96 45.07 -43.88
N THR A 109 0.70 44.83 -44.22
CA THR A 109 0.09 43.50 -44.14
C THR A 109 1.03 42.40 -44.64
N SER A 110 1.97 42.71 -45.54
CA SER A 110 3.05 41.83 -45.99
C SER A 110 3.98 41.32 -44.88
N GLU A 111 4.37 42.11 -43.89
CA GLU A 111 5.27 41.67 -42.82
C GLU A 111 4.58 40.73 -41.83
N VAL A 112 3.37 41.09 -41.39
CA VAL A 112 2.51 40.23 -40.56
C VAL A 112 2.21 38.91 -41.29
N MET A 113 1.86 39.00 -42.57
CA MET A 113 1.64 37.81 -43.40
C MET A 113 2.92 37.00 -43.59
N SER A 114 4.09 37.62 -43.69
CA SER A 114 5.37 36.90 -43.84
C SER A 114 5.68 36.03 -42.61
N LEU A 115 5.45 36.55 -41.40
CA LEU A 115 5.61 35.78 -40.16
C LEU A 115 4.62 34.62 -40.11
N PHE A 116 3.36 34.86 -40.48
CA PHE A 116 2.34 33.80 -40.58
C PHE A 116 2.75 32.70 -41.57
N TYR A 117 3.16 33.07 -42.78
CA TYR A 117 3.59 32.11 -43.80
C TYR A 117 4.86 31.37 -43.39
N SER A 118 5.77 31.99 -42.64
CA SER A 118 6.95 31.32 -42.09
C SER A 118 6.58 30.20 -41.10
N ARG A 119 5.64 30.49 -40.17
CA ARG A 119 5.12 29.50 -39.20
C ARG A 119 4.35 28.39 -39.92
N LEU A 120 3.53 28.74 -40.91
CA LEU A 120 2.75 27.78 -41.70
C LEU A 120 3.66 26.85 -42.53
N ASN A 121 4.71 27.38 -43.17
CA ASN A 121 5.68 26.57 -43.91
C ASN A 121 6.44 25.62 -42.98
N HIS A 122 6.75 26.06 -41.75
CA HIS A 122 7.34 25.18 -40.75
C HIS A 122 6.41 24.01 -40.40
N ILE A 123 5.12 24.28 -40.12
CA ILE A 123 4.11 23.25 -39.83
C ILE A 123 3.97 22.27 -41.00
N LYS A 124 3.88 22.78 -42.24
CA LYS A 124 3.83 21.94 -43.44
C LYS A 124 5.06 21.05 -43.57
N SER A 125 6.25 21.62 -43.39
CA SER A 125 7.52 20.86 -43.45
C SER A 125 7.61 19.77 -42.38
N TYR A 126 6.99 19.97 -41.21
CA TYR A 126 6.89 18.96 -40.17
C TYR A 126 5.96 17.81 -40.60
N HIS A 127 4.76 18.11 -41.10
CA HIS A 127 3.82 17.08 -41.57
C HIS A 127 4.31 16.34 -42.82
N GLU A 128 5.08 17.00 -43.69
CA GLU A 128 5.76 16.35 -44.82
C GLU A 128 6.86 15.38 -44.35
N LYS A 129 7.61 15.73 -43.30
CA LYS A 129 8.62 14.85 -42.70
C LYS A 129 8.00 13.68 -41.94
N TYR A 130 6.83 13.88 -41.34
CA TYR A 130 6.14 12.87 -40.53
C TYR A 130 4.69 12.62 -40.99
N PRO A 131 4.46 12.04 -42.18
CA PRO A 131 3.10 11.82 -42.71
C PRO A 131 2.28 10.81 -41.91
N SER A 132 2.96 9.88 -41.23
CA SER A 132 2.34 8.84 -40.40
C SER A 132 2.36 9.16 -38.92
N ALA A 133 2.79 10.36 -38.52
CA ALA A 133 2.68 10.76 -37.12
C ALA A 133 1.19 10.79 -36.74
N PRO A 134 0.77 10.10 -35.67
CA PRO A 134 -0.58 10.28 -35.18
C PRO A 134 -0.79 11.75 -34.82
N PRO A 135 -2.02 12.28 -34.95
CA PRO A 135 -2.32 13.59 -34.41
C PRO A 135 -1.88 13.63 -32.95
N GLU A 136 -1.27 14.73 -32.53
CA GLU A 136 -0.77 14.93 -31.16
C GLU A 136 -1.95 14.89 -30.18
N MET A 137 -2.37 13.68 -29.84
CA MET A 137 -3.30 13.41 -28.78
C MET A 137 -2.44 13.18 -27.55
N LEU A 138 -2.54 14.10 -26.60
CA LEU A 138 -2.19 13.87 -25.20
C LEU A 138 -2.92 12.62 -24.68
N THR A 139 -2.33 11.46 -24.91
CA THR A 139 -2.75 10.20 -24.31
C THR A 139 -2.26 10.22 -22.87
N LEU A 140 -3.20 10.27 -21.93
CA LEU A 140 -2.86 10.18 -20.52
C LEU A 140 -2.41 8.76 -20.21
N ASP A 141 -1.11 8.61 -19.96
CA ASP A 141 -0.52 7.34 -19.55
C ASP A 141 -0.81 7.11 -18.06
N ILE A 142 -1.95 6.45 -17.79
CA ILE A 142 -2.39 6.08 -16.44
C ILE A 142 -1.34 5.20 -15.72
N PRO A 143 -0.71 4.20 -16.36
CA PRO A 143 0.44 3.49 -15.78
C PRO A 143 1.61 4.40 -15.37
N ALA A 144 1.94 5.42 -16.16
CA ALA A 144 2.98 6.38 -15.78
C ALA A 144 2.57 7.25 -14.58
N LEU A 145 1.28 7.57 -14.45
CA LEU A 145 0.72 8.24 -13.27
C LEU A 145 0.83 7.36 -12.02
N GLU A 146 0.54 6.06 -12.13
CA GLU A 146 0.66 5.12 -11.01
C GLU A 146 2.10 5.05 -10.47
N ASN A 147 3.09 5.01 -11.37
CA ASN A 147 4.50 5.03 -10.97
C ASN A 147 4.93 6.37 -10.32
N SER A 148 4.19 7.45 -10.53
CA SER A 148 4.46 8.76 -9.92
C SER A 148 3.90 8.92 -8.51
N ILE A 149 3.07 7.97 -8.04
CA ILE A 149 2.49 7.96 -6.69
C ILE A 149 3.57 7.88 -5.61
N ALA A 150 4.67 7.16 -5.87
CA ALA A 150 5.83 7.09 -4.97
C ALA A 150 7.09 7.55 -5.69
N PRO A 151 7.84 8.55 -5.18
CA PRO A 151 9.09 8.95 -5.80
C PRO A 151 10.08 7.77 -5.76
N SER A 152 10.69 7.48 -6.91
CA SER A 152 11.71 6.42 -7.06
C SER A 152 13.02 6.85 -6.39
N THR A 153 13.04 6.90 -5.06
CA THR A 153 14.26 7.19 -4.27
C THR A 153 15.09 5.93 -4.01
N SER A 154 14.56 4.74 -4.30
CA SER A 154 15.26 3.47 -4.18
C SER A 154 15.69 2.94 -5.55
N SER A 155 16.99 2.92 -5.79
CA SER A 155 17.63 2.14 -6.85
C SER A 155 17.63 0.63 -6.54
N SER A 156 16.56 0.10 -5.93
CA SER A 156 16.40 -1.32 -5.67
C SER A 156 15.99 -2.02 -6.96
N ILE A 157 16.99 -2.34 -7.76
CA ILE A 157 16.96 -3.33 -8.83
C ILE A 157 16.37 -4.63 -8.26
N GLY A 158 15.19 -5.05 -8.73
CA GLY A 158 14.81 -6.47 -8.67
C GLY A 158 13.40 -6.86 -8.23
N VAL A 159 12.54 -5.98 -7.72
CA VAL A 159 11.16 -6.38 -7.32
C VAL A 159 10.15 -5.34 -7.80
N THR A 160 9.15 -5.79 -8.57
CA THR A 160 8.00 -5.00 -9.04
C THR A 160 7.02 -4.73 -7.90
N THR A 161 7.48 -4.12 -6.81
CA THR A 161 6.58 -3.60 -5.78
C THR A 161 5.81 -2.43 -6.39
N SER A 162 4.47 -2.48 -6.32
CA SER A 162 3.62 -1.38 -6.80
C SER A 162 3.99 -0.10 -6.05
N ALA A 163 3.74 1.06 -6.65
CA ALA A 163 3.96 2.35 -5.99
C ALA A 163 3.27 2.41 -4.60
N MET A 164 2.14 1.71 -4.44
CA MET A 164 1.42 1.60 -3.17
C MET A 164 2.21 0.86 -2.08
N ASP A 165 2.91 -0.21 -2.44
CA ASP A 165 3.70 -0.99 -1.48
C ASP A 165 4.94 -0.22 -0.99
N ARG A 166 5.32 0.84 -1.72
CA ARG A 166 6.39 1.76 -1.31
C ARG A 166 5.88 2.90 -0.43
N LEU A 167 4.60 3.25 -0.52
CA LEU A 167 3.98 4.27 0.31
C LEU A 167 3.67 3.77 1.73
N PHE A 168 3.30 2.50 1.86
CA PHE A 168 2.88 1.92 3.14
C PHE A 168 3.95 0.99 3.69
N SER A 169 4.12 1.02 5.02
CA SER A 169 4.85 -0.04 5.73
C SER A 169 4.06 -1.35 5.60
N GLY A 170 4.76 -2.49 5.59
CA GLY A 170 4.10 -3.80 5.53
C GLY A 170 3.10 -4.02 6.68
N GLU A 171 3.38 -3.44 7.85
CA GLU A 171 2.51 -3.53 9.03
C GLU A 171 1.29 -2.58 8.96
N GLU A 172 1.29 -1.56 8.08
CA GLU A 172 0.15 -0.64 7.90
C GLU A 172 -1.01 -1.27 7.11
N GLY A 173 -0.75 -2.37 6.38
CA GLY A 173 -1.78 -3.09 5.62
C GLY A 173 -2.57 -2.21 4.65
N LEU A 174 -1.86 -1.42 3.82
CA LEU A 174 -2.42 -0.47 2.84
C LEU A 174 -3.38 0.58 3.46
N GLY A 175 -3.07 1.03 4.68
CA GLY A 175 -3.85 2.07 5.37
C GLY A 175 -4.99 1.52 6.22
N ARG A 176 -5.01 0.21 6.48
CA ARG A 176 -5.95 -0.40 7.42
C ARG A 176 -5.50 -0.19 8.86
N TYR A 177 -4.21 -0.36 9.13
CA TYR A 177 -3.62 -0.33 10.47
C TYR A 177 -2.55 0.76 10.59
N LEU A 178 -2.30 1.18 11.84
CA LEU A 178 -1.25 2.12 12.20
C LEU A 178 -0.01 1.37 12.68
N ASP A 179 1.15 1.69 12.11
CA ASP A 179 2.43 1.16 12.58
C ASP A 179 2.99 2.06 13.70
N LEU A 180 2.69 1.69 14.95
CA LEU A 180 3.10 2.45 16.14
C LEU A 180 4.27 1.82 16.91
N ASN A 181 4.92 0.79 16.34
CA ASN A 181 5.95 0.03 17.06
C ASN A 181 7.24 0.86 17.28
N GLU A 182 7.63 1.67 16.29
CA GLU A 182 8.77 2.58 16.42
C GLU A 182 8.53 3.62 17.53
N TYR A 183 7.34 4.20 17.59
CA TYR A 183 6.95 5.18 18.60
C TYR A 183 6.89 4.57 20.00
N HIS A 184 6.39 3.33 20.13
CA HIS A 184 6.43 2.60 21.40
C HIS A 184 7.87 2.39 21.91
N SER A 185 8.79 2.01 21.01
CA SER A 185 10.20 1.86 21.35
C SER A 185 10.83 3.18 21.81
N GLN A 186 10.52 4.28 21.12
CA GLN A 186 10.95 5.62 21.53
C GLN A 186 10.37 6.01 22.91
N TYR A 187 9.11 5.67 23.18
CA TYR A 187 8.43 5.95 24.46
C TYR A 187 9.05 5.19 25.64
N ILE A 188 9.36 3.90 25.49
CA ILE A 188 10.01 3.09 26.54
C ILE A 188 11.42 3.63 26.87
N ASN A 189 12.10 4.20 25.88
CA ASN A 189 13.44 4.75 26.04
C ASN A 189 13.46 6.10 26.81
N LEU A 190 12.31 6.70 27.07
CA LEU A 190 12.21 7.93 27.85
C LEU A 190 12.52 7.69 29.33
N LYS A 191 13.21 8.66 29.95
CA LYS A 191 13.54 8.62 31.38
C LYS A 191 12.31 9.04 32.20
N GLY A 192 11.99 8.32 33.26
CA GLY A 192 10.88 8.69 34.16
C GLY A 192 9.49 8.26 33.67
N VAL A 193 9.40 7.39 32.67
CA VAL A 193 8.15 6.81 32.18
C VAL A 193 7.96 5.39 32.72
N LYS A 194 6.73 5.04 33.09
CA LYS A 194 6.37 3.66 33.45
C LYS A 194 6.42 2.79 32.19
N ARG A 195 7.28 1.78 32.19
CA ARG A 195 7.34 0.79 31.10
C ARG A 195 5.98 0.14 30.91
N CYS A 196 5.44 0.21 29.70
CA CYS A 196 4.14 -0.35 29.34
C CYS A 196 4.27 -1.33 28.17
N ASN A 197 3.40 -2.33 28.15
CA ASN A 197 3.28 -3.24 27.00
C ASN A 197 2.74 -2.47 25.78
N TYR A 198 2.97 -3.00 24.58
CA TYR A 198 2.52 -2.38 23.33
C TYR A 198 1.00 -2.15 23.30
N LEU A 199 0.19 -3.11 23.75
CA LEU A 199 -1.27 -2.94 23.88
C LEU A 199 -1.65 -1.80 24.84
N SER A 200 -0.96 -1.70 25.98
CA SER A 200 -1.18 -0.62 26.93
C SER A 200 -0.74 0.74 26.37
N TYR A 201 0.26 0.76 25.49
CA TYR A 201 0.66 1.96 24.76
C TYR A 201 -0.39 2.39 23.74
N LEU A 202 -0.94 1.46 22.95
CA LEU A 202 -2.02 1.74 21.99
C LEU A 202 -3.28 2.32 22.64
N GLU A 203 -3.56 1.96 23.90
CA GLU A 203 -4.67 2.54 24.65
C GLU A 203 -4.36 3.97 25.14
N ARG A 204 -3.10 4.28 25.43
CA ARG A 204 -2.70 5.52 26.14
C ARG A 204 -2.02 6.57 25.28
N PHE A 205 -1.55 6.25 24.07
CA PHE A 205 -0.75 7.18 23.25
C PHE A 205 -1.50 8.46 22.87
N HIS A 206 -2.83 8.49 22.99
CA HIS A 206 -3.64 9.66 22.75
C HIS A 206 -3.98 10.45 24.02
N ASP A 207 -3.90 9.85 25.22
CA ASP A 207 -4.32 10.47 26.47
C ASP A 207 -3.12 10.98 27.30
N PHE A 208 -2.60 12.14 26.90
CA PHE A 208 -1.47 12.82 27.54
C PHE A 208 -1.82 13.56 28.84
N ALA A 209 -3.11 13.60 29.19
CA ALA A 209 -3.62 14.23 30.41
C ALA A 209 -3.53 13.29 31.63
N SER A 210 -3.31 12.00 31.42
CA SER A 210 -3.10 11.04 32.50
C SER A 210 -1.76 11.30 33.21
N GLU A 211 -1.71 11.10 34.54
CA GLU A 211 -0.52 11.31 35.39
C GLU A 211 0.66 10.36 35.09
N ASP A 212 0.54 9.52 34.05
CA ASP A 212 1.54 8.52 33.69
C ASP A 212 2.88 9.14 33.23
N VAL A 213 2.90 10.40 32.79
CA VAL A 213 4.11 11.12 32.35
C VAL A 213 4.41 12.31 33.25
N ALA A 214 5.48 12.18 34.04
CA ALA A 214 5.97 13.25 34.92
C ALA A 214 6.37 14.52 34.14
N MET A 215 6.23 15.70 34.76
CA MET A 215 6.54 16.98 34.12
C MET A 215 8.03 17.11 33.77
N GLU A 216 8.91 16.49 34.54
CA GLU A 216 10.36 16.42 34.27
C GLU A 216 10.64 15.65 32.98
N THR A 217 9.86 14.61 32.70
CA THR A 217 9.93 13.85 31.45
C THR A 217 9.41 14.68 30.28
N LYS A 218 8.32 15.45 30.48
CA LYS A 218 7.78 16.34 29.45
C LYS A 218 8.77 17.44 29.04
N GLN A 219 9.64 17.88 29.95
CA GLN A 219 10.73 18.81 29.65
C GLN A 219 11.89 18.19 28.88
N GLY A 220 12.02 16.86 28.91
CA GLY A 220 13.08 16.15 28.21
C GLY A 220 12.97 16.32 26.70
N GLU A 221 14.10 16.64 26.05
CA GLU A 221 14.18 16.75 24.58
C GLU A 221 13.75 15.44 23.88
N GLY A 222 13.97 14.29 24.51
CA GLY A 222 13.52 12.99 24.01
C GLY A 222 12.01 12.89 23.85
N TYR A 223 11.24 13.45 24.78
CA TYR A 223 9.78 13.44 24.71
C TYR A 223 9.27 14.37 23.60
N GLN A 224 9.87 15.56 23.46
CA GLN A 224 9.54 16.45 22.35
C GLN A 224 9.82 15.82 20.98
N LYS A 225 10.97 15.11 20.84
CA LYS A 225 11.29 14.36 19.62
C LYS A 225 10.26 13.28 19.32
N HIS A 226 9.88 12.51 20.32
CA HIS A 226 8.84 11.49 20.20
C HIS A 226 7.50 12.08 19.75
N LEU A 227 7.02 13.15 20.38
CA LEU A 227 5.76 13.81 20.00
C LEU A 227 5.80 14.38 18.58
N ASN A 228 6.90 15.02 18.20
CA ASN A 228 7.05 15.56 16.83
C ASN A 228 7.05 14.43 15.79
N ALA A 229 7.74 13.32 16.09
CA ALA A 229 7.79 12.16 15.22
C ALA A 229 6.40 11.50 15.10
N LEU A 230 5.69 11.35 16.20
CA LEU A 230 4.34 10.79 16.24
C LEU A 230 3.33 11.67 15.49
N ARG A 231 3.35 13.00 15.70
CA ARG A 231 2.50 13.92 14.93
C ARG A 231 2.82 13.85 13.44
N SER A 232 4.10 13.92 13.07
CA SER A 232 4.52 13.85 11.68
C SER A 232 4.03 12.56 11.01
N TYR A 233 4.11 11.44 11.73
CA TYR A 233 3.59 10.16 11.27
C TYR A 233 2.10 10.17 11.06
N LEU A 234 1.31 10.56 12.07
CA LEU A 234 -0.15 10.58 11.97
C LEU A 234 -0.62 11.50 10.83
N VAL A 235 -0.01 12.67 10.66
CA VAL A 235 -0.32 13.58 9.54
C VAL A 235 0.07 12.95 8.20
N SER A 236 1.26 12.36 8.08
CA SER A 236 1.69 11.69 6.85
C SER A 236 0.80 10.49 6.52
N TYR A 237 0.36 9.74 7.53
CA TYR A 237 -0.54 8.61 7.40
C TYR A 237 -1.91 9.07 6.90
N LEU A 238 -2.46 10.15 7.45
CA LEU A 238 -3.70 10.76 6.96
C LEU A 238 -3.62 11.17 5.48
N ARG A 239 -2.51 11.80 5.08
CA ARG A 239 -2.26 12.15 3.66
C ARG A 239 -2.20 10.91 2.76
N LYS A 240 -1.66 9.80 3.26
CA LYS A 240 -1.63 8.51 2.55
C LYS A 240 -3.01 7.87 2.43
N ILE A 241 -3.80 7.84 3.51
CA ILE A 241 -5.10 7.15 3.49
C ILE A 241 -6.20 7.95 2.78
N LYS A 242 -6.10 9.28 2.79
CA LYS A 242 -7.11 10.19 2.23
C LYS A 242 -6.46 11.31 1.42
N PRO A 243 -5.87 10.99 0.25
CA PRO A 243 -5.15 11.97 -0.58
C PRO A 243 -6.07 13.02 -1.25
N LEU A 244 -7.40 12.87 -1.16
CA LEU A 244 -8.39 13.81 -1.69
C LEU A 244 -8.93 14.80 -0.64
N GLU A 245 -8.64 14.57 0.65
CA GLU A 245 -9.07 15.46 1.73
C GLU A 245 -7.97 16.49 2.02
N ASP A 246 -8.36 17.73 2.31
CA ASP A 246 -7.40 18.78 2.67
C ASP A 246 -6.92 18.60 4.12
N ILE A 247 -5.86 17.81 4.26
CA ILE A 247 -5.24 17.53 5.56
C ILE A 247 -4.54 18.77 6.13
N ASP A 248 -4.05 19.67 5.27
CA ASP A 248 -3.33 20.86 5.72
C ASP A 248 -4.29 21.87 6.33
N GLY A 249 -5.44 22.11 5.68
CA GLY A 249 -6.54 22.89 6.25
C GLY A 249 -7.12 22.26 7.51
N LEU A 250 -7.22 20.93 7.59
CA LEU A 250 -7.66 20.25 8.82
C LEU A 250 -6.68 20.50 9.98
N VAL A 251 -5.38 20.38 9.74
CA VAL A 251 -4.37 20.65 10.78
C VAL A 251 -4.40 22.11 11.18
N GLU A 252 -4.48 23.05 10.24
CA GLU A 252 -4.58 24.49 10.52
C GLU A 252 -5.82 24.80 11.38
N GLY A 253 -6.99 24.26 11.04
CA GLY A 253 -8.20 24.41 11.85
C GLY A 253 -8.04 23.87 13.29
N LEU A 254 -7.36 22.74 13.47
CA LEU A 254 -7.04 22.21 14.80
C LEU A 254 -6.05 23.10 15.56
N GLU A 255 -5.13 23.77 14.86
CA GLU A 255 -4.20 24.73 15.45
C GLU A 255 -4.91 26.02 15.90
N GLU A 256 -5.91 26.47 15.14
CA GLU A 256 -6.77 27.61 15.50
C GLU A 256 -7.64 27.29 16.71
N GLU A 257 -8.32 26.14 16.72
CA GLU A 257 -9.09 25.66 17.87
C GLU A 257 -8.23 25.55 19.14
N PHE A 258 -6.98 25.10 18.99
CA PHE A 258 -6.03 25.06 20.09
C PHE A 258 -5.75 26.45 20.63
N GLU A 259 -5.50 27.44 19.77
CA GLU A 259 -5.19 28.79 20.20
C GLU A 259 -6.37 29.44 20.94
N GLU A 260 -7.60 29.15 20.53
CA GLU A 260 -8.80 29.56 21.25
C GLU A 260 -8.91 28.89 22.62
N LYS A 261 -8.80 27.55 22.69
CA LYS A 261 -8.87 26.80 23.95
C LYS A 261 -7.72 27.13 24.90
N TRP A 262 -6.54 27.45 24.36
CA TRP A 262 -5.37 27.86 25.12
C TRP A 262 -5.61 29.21 25.82
N LYS A 263 -6.20 30.18 25.13
CA LYS A 263 -6.56 31.48 25.72
C LYS A 263 -7.56 31.35 26.86
N VAL A 264 -8.54 30.44 26.72
CA VAL A 264 -9.54 30.17 27.76
C VAL A 264 -8.95 29.33 28.92
N GLY A 265 -7.93 28.50 28.64
CA GLY A 265 -7.33 27.59 29.63
C GLY A 265 -8.03 26.24 29.73
N GLU A 266 -8.75 25.81 28.69
CA GLU A 266 -9.52 24.55 28.65
C GLU A 266 -8.74 23.38 28.02
N VAL A 267 -7.45 23.55 27.76
CA VAL A 267 -6.62 22.49 27.18
C VAL A 267 -6.35 21.41 28.23
N ARG A 268 -6.85 20.19 28.00
CA ARG A 268 -6.69 19.04 28.90
C ARG A 268 -5.23 18.82 29.27
N GLY A 269 -4.91 18.79 30.56
CA GLY A 269 -3.55 18.61 31.08
C GLY A 269 -2.67 19.86 31.08
N TRP A 270 -3.18 21.00 30.58
CA TRP A 270 -2.50 22.30 30.49
C TRP A 270 -3.39 23.47 30.94
N GLU A 271 -4.28 23.21 31.89
CA GLU A 271 -5.22 24.21 32.46
C GLU A 271 -4.47 25.40 33.09
N ASP A 272 -3.22 25.20 33.47
CA ASP A 272 -2.32 26.20 34.05
C ASP A 272 -1.53 27.01 33.01
N GLN A 273 -1.84 26.86 31.72
CA GLN A 273 -1.17 27.54 30.60
C GLN A 273 0.36 27.39 30.61
N GLY A 274 0.87 26.27 31.16
CA GLY A 274 2.30 25.95 31.19
C GLY A 274 3.08 26.54 32.36
N GLU A 275 2.42 27.10 33.38
CA GLU A 275 3.11 27.59 34.58
C GLU A 275 3.88 26.50 35.33
N ARG A 276 3.32 25.28 35.46
CA ARG A 276 4.02 24.12 36.04
C ARG A 276 5.22 23.72 35.21
N PHE A 277 5.11 23.80 33.88
CA PHE A 277 6.21 23.50 32.96
C PHE A 277 7.36 24.51 33.08
N ALA A 278 7.07 25.80 33.25
CA ALA A 278 8.10 26.80 33.49
C ALA A 278 8.72 26.69 34.90
N SER A 279 7.93 26.28 35.90
CA SER A 279 8.35 26.24 37.31
C SER A 279 9.20 25.01 37.66
N SER A 280 8.93 23.83 37.10
CA SER A 280 9.70 22.62 37.42
C SER A 280 11.12 22.63 36.82
N SER A 281 11.36 23.41 35.75
CA SER A 281 12.71 23.60 35.18
C SER A 281 13.60 24.47 36.08
N ALA A 282 13.00 25.46 36.76
CA ALA A 282 13.71 26.30 37.74
C ALA A 282 14.23 25.48 38.94
N SER A 283 13.47 24.46 39.37
CA SER A 283 13.82 23.58 40.49
C SER A 283 14.92 22.55 40.16
N SER A 284 15.13 22.24 38.88
CA SER A 284 16.06 21.19 38.42
C SER A 284 17.52 21.66 38.27
N SER A 285 17.81 22.95 38.51
CA SER A 285 19.13 23.56 38.33
C SER A 285 20.04 23.52 39.58
N LYS A 286 19.80 22.65 40.56
CA LYS A 286 20.66 22.49 41.75
C LYS A 286 21.26 21.08 41.87
N THR A 287 22.46 20.91 41.34
CA THR A 287 23.51 20.02 41.89
C THR A 287 24.83 20.83 41.80
N ALA A 288 25.73 20.92 42.76
CA ALA A 288 25.82 20.43 44.12
C ALA A 288 26.61 21.47 44.93
N SER A 289 26.12 21.86 46.10
CA SER A 289 26.94 22.37 47.21
C SER A 289 26.10 22.27 48.47
N SER A 290 26.57 21.41 49.36
CA SER A 290 26.06 21.20 50.70
C SER A 290 26.00 22.51 51.48
N SER A 291 24.80 22.90 51.90
CA SER A 291 24.55 23.49 53.21
C SER A 291 23.05 23.71 53.38
N THR A 292 22.51 23.14 54.44
CA THR A 292 21.19 23.41 55.00
C THR A 292 20.92 24.92 55.05
N SER A 293 20.00 25.40 54.21
CA SER A 293 19.40 26.73 54.39
C SER A 293 17.99 26.76 53.80
N THR A 294 17.05 26.84 54.72
CA THR A 294 15.60 27.04 54.60
C THR A 294 15.25 28.21 53.66
N ALA A 295 14.13 28.05 52.95
CA ALA A 295 13.49 29.01 52.05
C ALA A 295 13.19 30.38 52.69
N PRO A 296 12.99 31.45 51.88
CA PRO A 296 12.63 32.77 52.39
C PRO A 296 11.15 32.78 52.82
N ALA A 297 10.92 32.99 54.11
CA ALA A 297 9.60 33.24 54.65
C ALA A 297 9.23 34.72 54.54
N ALA A 298 7.94 34.98 54.30
CA ALA A 298 7.24 36.24 54.54
C ALA A 298 7.54 36.82 55.95
N PRO A 299 7.17 38.09 56.24
CA PRO A 299 7.53 38.77 57.49
C PRO A 299 7.09 37.95 58.70
N ILE A 300 8.07 37.44 59.46
CA ILE A 300 7.83 36.62 60.65
C ILE A 300 7.35 37.56 61.78
N PRO A 301 6.17 37.32 62.39
CA PRO A 301 5.77 38.03 63.60
C PRO A 301 6.64 37.61 64.79
N ARG A 302 6.94 38.55 65.70
CA ARG A 302 7.77 38.31 66.90
C ARG A 302 7.23 37.12 67.72
N PRO A 303 8.04 36.09 68.01
CA PRO A 303 7.70 35.11 69.04
C PRO A 303 7.81 35.75 70.43
N ALA A 304 6.85 35.47 71.30
CA ALA A 304 6.59 36.22 72.53
C ALA A 304 7.54 35.93 73.71
N ASP A 305 8.43 34.93 73.59
CA ASP A 305 9.09 34.35 74.75
C ASP A 305 10.62 34.22 74.53
N ASP A 306 11.35 35.34 74.57
CA ASP A 306 12.79 35.31 74.83
C ASP A 306 13.26 36.69 75.35
N THR A 307 13.92 36.72 76.51
CA THR A 307 14.32 37.95 77.23
C THR A 307 15.53 38.67 76.63
N GLY A 308 15.77 38.50 75.32
CA GLY A 308 16.91 39.03 74.59
C GLY A 308 16.60 40.29 73.78
N ILE A 309 17.60 41.16 73.59
CA ILE A 309 17.52 42.37 72.78
C ILE A 309 17.59 42.00 71.29
N TRP A 310 16.60 42.43 70.50
CA TRP A 310 16.49 42.13 69.08
C TRP A 310 17.06 43.24 68.18
N CYS A 311 17.87 42.87 67.18
CA CYS A 311 18.36 43.78 66.15
C CYS A 311 17.51 43.66 64.87
N GLU A 312 16.75 44.70 64.54
CA GLU A 312 15.88 44.74 63.36
C GLU A 312 16.65 44.78 62.03
N ALA A 313 17.80 45.48 62.00
CA ALA A 313 18.63 45.57 60.80
C ALA A 313 19.31 44.24 60.43
N CYS A 314 19.58 43.37 61.42
CA CYS A 314 20.29 42.10 61.22
C CYS A 314 19.44 40.85 61.46
N GLY A 315 18.22 40.99 61.96
CA GLY A 315 17.29 39.88 62.26
C GLY A 315 17.81 38.89 63.30
N LYS A 316 18.49 39.37 64.37
CA LYS A 316 19.11 38.51 65.40
C LYS A 316 18.77 38.98 66.81
N SER A 317 18.45 38.04 67.70
CA SER A 317 18.34 38.27 69.15
C SER A 317 19.70 38.12 69.83
N PHE A 318 19.95 38.95 70.84
CA PHE A 318 21.15 38.95 71.67
C PHE A 318 20.76 38.88 73.14
N SER A 319 21.37 37.96 73.89
CA SER A 319 21.03 37.73 75.31
C SER A 319 21.63 38.73 76.29
N LYS A 320 22.63 39.53 75.88
CA LYS A 320 23.31 40.53 76.72
C LYS A 320 23.47 41.86 75.98
N GLN A 321 23.18 42.97 76.65
CA GLN A 321 23.31 44.33 76.08
C GLN A 321 24.73 44.63 75.60
N THR A 322 25.76 44.20 76.33
CA THR A 322 27.16 44.43 75.94
C THR A 322 27.55 43.76 74.62
N VAL A 323 26.95 42.61 74.31
CA VAL A 323 27.16 41.89 73.04
C VAL A 323 26.38 42.56 71.91
N PHE A 324 25.19 43.10 72.22
CA PHE A 324 24.41 43.90 71.30
C PHE A 324 25.13 45.21 70.92
N ASP A 325 25.67 45.93 71.89
CA ASP A 325 26.39 47.19 71.65
C ASP A 325 27.67 46.95 70.82
N GLY A 326 28.39 45.86 71.07
CA GLY A 326 29.51 45.42 70.23
C GLY A 326 29.08 45.01 68.82
N HIS A 327 27.88 44.43 68.67
CA HIS A 327 27.31 44.10 67.37
C HIS A 327 26.96 45.35 66.54
N LEU A 328 26.43 46.41 67.16
CA LEU A 328 26.10 47.69 66.49
C LEU A 328 27.32 48.34 65.82
N GLN A 329 28.50 48.19 66.40
CA GLN A 329 29.74 48.75 65.88
C GLN A 329 30.37 47.89 64.76
N GLY A 330 29.93 46.64 64.60
CA GLY A 330 30.48 45.70 63.63
C GLY A 330 30.13 46.05 62.18
N ASN A 331 31.08 45.82 61.26
CA ASN A 331 30.92 46.12 59.84
C ASN A 331 29.70 45.44 59.20
N LYS A 332 29.26 44.29 59.74
CA LYS A 332 28.06 43.57 59.28
C LYS A 332 26.77 44.33 59.60
N HIS A 333 26.70 44.98 60.77
CA HIS A 333 25.55 45.79 61.17
C HIS A 333 25.50 47.12 60.40
N LYS A 334 26.65 47.81 60.29
CA LYS A 334 26.76 49.06 59.50
C LYS A 334 26.35 48.86 58.04
N LYS A 335 26.80 47.77 57.42
CA LYS A 335 26.43 47.43 56.02
C LYS A 335 24.96 47.04 55.87
N ALA A 336 24.35 46.48 56.92
CA ALA A 336 22.91 46.18 56.93
C ALA A 336 22.07 47.47 57.07
N LEU A 337 22.53 48.42 57.89
CA LEU A 337 21.91 49.75 58.01
C LEU A 337 22.04 50.57 56.73
N GLU A 338 23.22 50.57 56.08
CA GLU A 338 23.42 51.24 54.79
C GLU A 338 22.49 50.68 53.70
N ARG A 339 22.19 49.37 53.76
CA ARG A 339 21.26 48.71 52.84
C ARG A 339 19.78 49.06 53.08
N ILE A 340 19.44 49.44 54.32
CA ILE A 340 18.07 49.83 54.71
C ILE A 340 17.87 51.35 54.54
N GLN A 341 18.90 52.16 54.82
CA GLN A 341 18.86 53.63 54.62
C GLN A 341 19.03 54.02 53.14
N GLY A 342 19.66 53.18 52.32
CA GLY A 342 19.75 53.36 50.87
C GLY A 342 18.47 52.97 50.13
N GLY A 343 17.37 53.71 50.35
CA GLY A 343 16.19 53.70 49.49
C GLY A 343 16.42 54.51 48.19
N PRO A 344 15.70 54.22 47.08
CA PRO A 344 16.15 54.57 45.73
C PRO A 344 15.83 56.01 45.35
N SER A 345 16.84 56.85 45.05
CA SER A 345 16.72 58.01 44.14
C SER A 345 18.08 58.55 43.66
N SER A 346 18.20 58.55 42.32
CA SER A 346 19.05 59.24 41.31
C SER A 346 20.10 60.30 41.74
N SER A 347 21.25 60.56 41.07
CA SER A 347 21.67 60.41 39.66
C SER A 347 23.20 60.62 39.43
N THR A 348 23.70 60.05 38.32
CA THR A 348 24.91 60.43 37.49
C THR A 348 26.31 60.02 38.03
N ALA A 349 27.18 59.22 37.38
CA ALA A 349 27.27 58.63 36.03
C ALA A 349 28.24 57.42 36.00
N ASN A 350 28.06 56.56 34.97
CA ASN A 350 28.90 55.45 34.46
C ASN A 350 28.91 54.14 35.28
N GLY A 351 28.51 52.96 34.80
CA GLY A 351 28.09 52.48 33.47
C GLY A 351 28.28 50.95 33.43
N ALA A 352 27.23 50.21 33.04
CA ALA A 352 27.16 48.78 32.74
C ALA A 352 27.28 47.75 33.90
N SER A 353 26.17 47.08 34.25
CA SER A 353 26.06 45.59 34.31
C SER A 353 24.89 45.00 35.13
N SER A 354 23.94 45.77 35.70
CA SER A 354 22.92 45.18 36.59
C SER A 354 21.47 45.11 36.07
N SER A 355 21.12 45.74 34.93
CA SER A 355 19.79 45.59 34.31
C SER A 355 19.68 44.36 33.39
N SER A 356 20.80 43.72 33.04
CA SER A 356 20.81 42.61 32.08
C SER A 356 20.32 41.28 32.67
N SER A 357 20.28 41.12 34.00
CA SER A 357 19.93 39.84 34.64
C SER A 357 18.43 39.61 34.78
N SER A 358 17.63 40.65 35.07
CA SER A 358 16.16 40.56 35.19
C SER A 358 15.46 40.41 33.83
N HIS A 359 15.95 41.10 32.80
CA HIS A 359 15.46 40.90 31.43
C HIS A 359 15.83 39.52 30.88
N LYS A 360 17.03 38.99 31.23
CA LYS A 360 17.42 37.62 30.86
C LYS A 360 16.60 36.56 31.60
N SER A 361 16.27 36.74 32.88
CA SER A 361 15.43 35.78 33.62
C SER A 361 13.98 35.78 33.15
N ASN A 362 13.42 36.95 32.81
CA ASN A 362 12.08 37.04 32.22
C ASN A 362 12.04 36.48 30.80
N ALA A 363 13.04 36.77 29.97
CA ALA A 363 13.15 36.19 28.63
C ALA A 363 13.33 34.66 28.66
N ALA A 364 14.10 34.14 29.62
CA ALA A 364 14.25 32.70 29.83
C ALA A 364 12.93 32.04 30.28
N ARG A 365 12.17 32.71 31.15
CA ARG A 365 10.84 32.23 31.57
C ARG A 365 9.84 32.23 30.41
N GLU A 366 9.82 33.30 29.61
CA GLU A 366 8.99 33.40 28.41
C GLU A 366 9.36 32.33 27.36
N ALA A 367 10.65 32.05 27.21
CA ALA A 367 11.13 30.96 26.35
C ALA A 367 10.70 29.57 26.86
N LEU A 368 10.57 29.38 28.17
CA LEU A 368 10.04 28.13 28.74
C LEU A 368 8.53 28.02 28.58
N LEU A 369 7.78 29.11 28.76
CA LEU A 369 6.33 29.14 28.54
C LEU A 369 5.98 28.89 27.08
N SER A 370 6.69 29.51 26.14
CA SER A 370 6.52 29.25 24.70
C SER A 370 6.87 27.80 24.32
N LYS A 371 7.90 27.20 24.93
CA LYS A 371 8.18 25.76 24.78
C LYS A 371 7.05 24.89 25.33
N GLY A 372 6.53 25.23 26.51
CA GLY A 372 5.37 24.54 27.11
C GLY A 372 4.14 24.64 26.21
N LYS A 373 3.83 25.82 25.68
CA LYS A 373 2.74 26.05 24.72
C LYS A 373 2.92 25.21 23.45
N ASN A 374 4.12 25.17 22.88
CA ASN A 374 4.39 24.35 21.70
C ASN A 374 4.18 22.85 21.95
N LEU A 375 4.57 22.38 23.14
CA LEU A 375 4.40 21.00 23.55
C LEU A 375 2.92 20.65 23.79
N ALA A 376 2.19 21.53 24.49
CA ALA A 376 0.74 21.43 24.66
C ALA A 376 0.01 21.38 23.31
N LYS A 377 0.45 22.22 22.35
CA LYS A 377 -0.06 22.22 20.97
C LYS A 377 0.14 20.85 20.30
N GLN A 378 1.32 20.24 20.43
CA GLN A 378 1.56 18.91 19.86
C GLN A 378 0.65 17.84 20.51
N GLU A 379 0.55 17.84 21.85
CA GLU A 379 -0.30 16.88 22.58
C GLU A 379 -1.78 17.02 22.18
N TYR A 380 -2.28 18.25 22.05
CA TYR A 380 -3.65 18.52 21.60
C TYR A 380 -3.92 18.03 20.17
N ILE A 381 -3.02 18.34 19.23
CA ILE A 381 -3.19 17.91 17.83
C ILE A 381 -3.20 16.38 17.74
N ILE A 382 -2.28 15.69 18.43
CA ILE A 382 -2.25 14.22 18.43
C ILE A 382 -3.55 13.65 19.02
N TYR A 383 -4.04 14.21 20.12
CA TYR A 383 -5.32 13.81 20.72
C TYR A 383 -6.49 13.99 19.75
N ALA A 384 -6.61 15.18 19.13
CA ALA A 384 -7.68 15.51 18.21
C ALA A 384 -7.66 14.63 16.95
N LEU A 385 -6.48 14.43 16.34
CA LEU A 385 -6.32 13.53 15.19
C LEU A 385 -6.67 12.08 15.56
N SER A 386 -6.23 11.61 16.74
CA SER A 386 -6.47 10.24 17.19
C SER A 386 -7.93 9.95 17.52
N LYS A 387 -8.68 10.91 18.05
CA LYS A 387 -10.10 10.77 18.40
C LYS A 387 -11.07 11.14 17.28
N GLY A 388 -10.63 11.95 16.32
CA GLY A 388 -11.42 12.32 15.15
C GLY A 388 -11.19 11.31 14.01
N PRO A 389 -10.36 11.66 13.01
CA PRO A 389 -10.24 10.89 11.76
C PRO A 389 -9.59 9.51 11.91
N LEU A 390 -8.76 9.28 12.94
CA LEU A 390 -8.02 8.02 13.12
C LEU A 390 -8.64 7.05 14.13
N ASP A 391 -9.82 7.36 14.67
CA ASP A 391 -10.40 6.57 15.77
C ASP A 391 -10.69 5.11 15.35
N SER A 392 -11.25 4.92 14.15
CA SER A 392 -11.49 3.60 13.55
C SER A 392 -10.19 2.82 13.37
N HIS A 393 -9.18 3.42 12.74
CA HIS A 393 -7.88 2.81 12.51
C HIS A 393 -7.18 2.42 13.83
N ARG A 394 -7.37 3.19 14.90
CA ARG A 394 -6.84 2.87 16.23
C ARG A 394 -7.48 1.60 16.79
N LEU A 395 -8.81 1.51 16.74
CA LEU A 395 -9.55 0.35 17.22
C LEU A 395 -9.22 -0.90 16.39
N ASP A 396 -9.13 -0.77 15.08
CA ASP A 396 -8.74 -1.84 14.16
C ASP A 396 -7.32 -2.32 14.44
N THR A 397 -6.38 -1.41 14.65
CA THR A 397 -4.98 -1.74 15.00
C THR A 397 -4.92 -2.48 16.33
N ARG A 398 -5.66 -2.02 17.34
CA ARG A 398 -5.73 -2.71 18.63
C ARG A 398 -6.28 -4.13 18.48
N SER A 399 -7.42 -4.29 17.81
CA SER A 399 -8.03 -5.61 17.59
C SER A 399 -7.09 -6.54 16.81
N ASN A 400 -6.37 -6.00 15.83
CA ASN A 400 -5.36 -6.73 15.06
C ASN A 400 -4.23 -7.25 15.96
N VAL A 401 -3.72 -6.41 16.85
CA VAL A 401 -2.63 -6.77 17.78
C VAL A 401 -3.12 -7.78 18.82
N GLU A 402 -4.33 -7.63 19.36
CA GLU A 402 -4.94 -8.59 20.29
C GLU A 402 -5.11 -9.96 19.61
N ARG A 403 -5.59 -9.98 18.37
CA ARG A 403 -5.72 -11.19 17.55
C ARG A 403 -4.35 -11.84 17.29
N ARG A 404 -3.33 -11.07 16.87
CA ARG A 404 -1.96 -11.55 16.63
C ARG A 404 -1.27 -12.04 17.90
N ALA A 405 -1.61 -11.46 19.05
CA ALA A 405 -1.11 -11.91 20.35
C ALA A 405 -1.76 -13.25 20.79
N ALA A 406 -2.99 -13.52 20.37
CA ALA A 406 -3.69 -14.77 20.66
C ALA A 406 -3.28 -15.94 19.73
N LEU A 407 -2.69 -15.64 18.56
CA LEU A 407 -2.24 -16.63 17.57
C LEU A 407 -1.01 -17.42 18.05
N THR A 408 -1.01 -18.73 17.78
CA THR A 408 0.14 -19.60 18.03
C THR A 408 1.29 -19.27 17.07
N GLU A 409 2.52 -19.68 17.40
CA GLU A 409 3.70 -19.42 16.57
C GLU A 409 3.54 -19.94 15.12
N ARG A 410 2.90 -21.11 14.96
CA ARG A 410 2.64 -21.70 13.64
C ARG A 410 1.64 -20.87 12.84
N GLU A 411 0.59 -20.38 13.48
CA GLU A 411 -0.44 -19.57 12.81
C GLU A 411 0.08 -18.17 12.48
N ARG A 412 0.92 -17.58 13.35
CA ARG A 412 1.57 -16.30 13.09
C ARG A 412 2.55 -16.38 11.92
N ALA A 413 3.32 -17.47 11.84
CA ALA A 413 4.20 -17.73 10.71
C ALA A 413 3.40 -17.93 9.41
N ALA A 414 2.30 -18.68 9.47
CA ALA A 414 1.42 -18.90 8.31
C ALA A 414 0.75 -17.60 7.83
N GLU A 415 0.28 -16.72 8.74
CA GLU A 415 -0.27 -15.41 8.36
C GLU A 415 0.78 -14.50 7.73
N ALA A 416 2.01 -14.51 8.25
CA ALA A 416 3.11 -13.75 7.68
C ALA A 416 3.54 -14.27 6.30
N GLU A 417 3.55 -15.60 6.10
CA GLU A 417 3.84 -16.23 4.82
C GLU A 417 2.74 -15.93 3.78
N GLU A 418 1.46 -15.96 4.19
CA GLU A 418 0.33 -15.60 3.32
C GLU A 418 0.38 -14.12 2.93
N LEU A 419 0.68 -13.22 3.88
CA LEU A 419 0.83 -11.79 3.59
C LEU A 419 2.00 -11.54 2.63
N ALA A 420 3.11 -12.26 2.79
CA ALA A 420 4.26 -12.19 1.88
C ALA A 420 3.89 -12.70 0.48
N ARG A 421 3.15 -13.80 0.36
CA ARG A 421 2.64 -14.31 -0.92
C ARG A 421 1.72 -13.33 -1.63
N LEU A 422 0.78 -12.72 -0.89
CA LEU A 422 -0.12 -11.71 -1.44
C LEU A 422 0.62 -10.45 -1.91
N ALA A 423 1.73 -10.10 -1.26
CA ALA A 423 2.59 -9.00 -1.68
C ALA A 423 3.42 -9.33 -2.94
N GLU A 424 3.79 -10.60 -3.15
CA GLU A 424 4.60 -11.05 -4.30
C GLU A 424 3.78 -11.19 -5.60
N ASP A 425 2.46 -11.36 -5.53
CA ASP A 425 1.62 -11.66 -6.72
C ASP A 425 0.51 -10.61 -6.99
N PRO A 426 0.86 -9.34 -7.30
CA PRO A 426 -0.11 -8.27 -7.57
C PRO A 426 -0.92 -8.47 -8.87
N ALA A 427 -0.56 -9.47 -9.70
CA ALA A 427 -1.23 -9.76 -10.97
C ALA A 427 -2.50 -10.63 -10.79
N GLY A 428 -2.61 -11.40 -9.71
CA GLY A 428 -3.75 -12.31 -9.46
C GLY A 428 -5.09 -11.58 -9.25
N GLU A 429 -5.06 -10.37 -8.68
CA GLU A 429 -6.26 -9.58 -8.37
C GLU A 429 -6.97 -9.07 -9.65
N SER A 430 -6.20 -8.85 -10.72
CA SER A 430 -6.73 -8.41 -12.02
C SER A 430 -7.48 -9.51 -12.78
N SER A 431 -7.20 -10.78 -12.47
CA SER A 431 -7.90 -11.95 -13.02
C SER A 431 -9.23 -12.22 -12.30
N ALA A 432 -9.30 -11.95 -10.99
CA ALA A 432 -10.54 -12.02 -10.21
C ALA A 432 -11.57 -10.96 -10.63
N ARG A 433 -11.13 -9.74 -10.97
CA ARG A 433 -12.02 -8.64 -11.38
C ARG A 433 -12.71 -8.84 -12.73
N ARG A 434 -12.12 -9.59 -13.67
CA ARG A 434 -12.77 -9.92 -14.95
C ARG A 434 -13.92 -10.93 -14.80
N ARG A 435 -14.15 -11.48 -13.59
CA ARG A 435 -15.23 -12.43 -13.31
C ARG A 435 -16.43 -11.79 -12.56
N GLY A 436 -16.34 -10.51 -12.15
CA GLY A 436 -17.35 -9.85 -11.32
C GLY A 436 -18.07 -8.64 -11.92
N GLN A 437 -17.68 -8.16 -13.11
CA GLN A 437 -18.26 -6.97 -13.73
C GLN A 437 -19.08 -7.34 -14.97
N ASP A 438 -20.18 -8.08 -14.79
CA ASP A 438 -21.33 -8.02 -15.70
C ASP A 438 -22.59 -8.53 -14.98
N GLY A 439 -23.59 -7.66 -14.82
CA GLY A 439 -24.92 -8.02 -14.30
C GLY A 439 -25.36 -7.31 -13.03
N GLY A 440 -25.86 -6.08 -13.16
CA GLY A 440 -26.72 -5.48 -12.14
C GLY A 440 -28.16 -6.03 -12.22
N ALA A 441 -28.74 -6.37 -11.07
CA ALA A 441 -30.12 -6.08 -10.64
C ALA A 441 -30.64 -7.10 -9.60
N GLY A 442 -31.16 -6.59 -8.48
CA GLY A 442 -32.20 -7.24 -7.67
C GLY A 442 -31.72 -8.03 -6.45
N GLY A 443 -31.80 -7.41 -5.27
CA GLY A 443 -31.66 -8.11 -3.99
C GLY A 443 -32.93 -8.88 -3.61
N ALA A 444 -32.74 -10.01 -2.91
CA ALA A 444 -33.56 -10.47 -1.79
C ALA A 444 -32.94 -11.73 -1.15
N ASN A 445 -32.65 -11.62 0.15
CA ASN A 445 -32.46 -12.65 1.17
C ASN A 445 -32.54 -14.13 0.78
N ARG A 446 -31.56 -14.92 1.24
CA ARG A 446 -31.82 -16.15 2.01
C ARG A 446 -30.57 -16.65 2.75
N ALA A 447 -30.86 -17.23 3.90
CA ALA A 447 -29.99 -17.62 4.98
C ALA A 447 -29.39 -19.03 4.80
N ASP A 448 -28.33 -19.25 5.56
CA ASP A 448 -27.89 -20.47 6.25
C ASP A 448 -27.31 -21.69 5.49
N GLU A 449 -26.17 -22.11 6.06
CA GLU A 449 -25.67 -23.46 6.36
C GLU A 449 -24.93 -24.31 5.30
N ASP A 450 -23.62 -24.45 5.60
CA ASP A 450 -22.78 -25.66 5.72
C ASP A 450 -22.34 -26.52 4.51
N ASP A 451 -21.02 -26.71 4.52
CA ASP A 451 -20.23 -27.93 4.28
C ASP A 451 -19.89 -28.43 2.86
N SER A 452 -18.66 -28.92 2.79
CA SER A 452 -17.97 -29.80 1.84
C SER A 452 -17.15 -29.18 0.68
N ASP A 453 -15.86 -29.47 0.77
CA ASP A 453 -14.81 -29.36 -0.24
C ASP A 453 -15.24 -29.90 -1.61
N ASP A 454 -15.13 -29.08 -2.66
CA ASP A 454 -14.89 -29.57 -4.03
C ASP A 454 -14.28 -28.45 -4.88
N GLU A 455 -12.96 -28.51 -5.10
CA GLU A 455 -12.24 -27.66 -6.05
C GLU A 455 -12.84 -27.77 -7.46
N ASN A 456 -12.88 -26.62 -8.15
CA ASN A 456 -13.41 -26.38 -9.49
C ASN A 456 -14.93 -26.10 -9.56
N GLY A 457 -15.28 -24.83 -9.33
CA GLY A 457 -16.65 -24.33 -9.39
C GLY A 457 -17.36 -24.68 -10.69
N LYS A 458 -18.41 -25.51 -10.59
CA LYS A 458 -19.34 -25.83 -11.69
C LYS A 458 -19.98 -24.52 -12.18
N ILE A 459 -19.52 -24.03 -13.34
CA ILE A 459 -20.08 -22.87 -14.05
C ILE A 459 -21.52 -23.19 -14.46
N TYR A 460 -22.47 -22.39 -13.98
CA TYR A 460 -23.91 -22.53 -14.26
C TYR A 460 -24.17 -22.37 -15.76
N ASN A 461 -24.48 -23.49 -16.44
CA ASN A 461 -24.74 -23.58 -17.88
C ASN A 461 -26.21 -23.96 -18.16
N PRO A 462 -27.16 -23.02 -18.01
CA PRO A 462 -28.58 -23.29 -18.06
C PRO A 462 -29.09 -23.71 -19.45
N LYS A 463 -28.27 -23.58 -20.51
CA LYS A 463 -28.62 -23.99 -21.88
C LYS A 463 -27.91 -25.28 -22.34
N LYS A 464 -27.18 -25.99 -21.46
CA LYS A 464 -26.45 -27.24 -21.76
C LYS A 464 -25.58 -27.19 -23.02
N LEU A 465 -24.99 -26.04 -23.35
CA LEU A 465 -24.03 -25.94 -24.46
C LEU A 465 -22.73 -26.66 -24.08
N PRO A 466 -22.02 -27.33 -25.00
CA PRO A 466 -20.75 -27.96 -24.68
C PRO A 466 -19.75 -26.96 -24.09
N LEU A 467 -19.12 -27.36 -22.99
CA LEU A 467 -18.07 -26.58 -22.35
C LEU A 467 -16.79 -26.73 -23.17
N GLY A 468 -16.13 -25.61 -23.45
CA GLY A 468 -14.79 -25.65 -24.03
C GLY A 468 -13.76 -26.14 -23.02
N TRP A 469 -12.52 -26.27 -23.51
CA TRP A 469 -11.33 -26.52 -22.68
C TRP A 469 -11.08 -25.44 -21.61
N ASP A 470 -11.80 -24.31 -21.70
CA ASP A 470 -11.75 -23.14 -20.82
C ASP A 470 -12.97 -23.08 -19.85
N GLY A 471 -13.77 -24.15 -19.76
CA GLY A 471 -14.93 -24.25 -18.84
C GLY A 471 -16.12 -23.34 -19.18
N ARG A 472 -15.99 -22.43 -20.15
CA ARG A 472 -17.05 -21.51 -20.60
C ARG A 472 -17.91 -22.14 -21.73
N PRO A 473 -19.21 -21.80 -21.82
CA PRO A 473 -20.06 -22.24 -22.92
C PRO A 473 -19.55 -21.75 -24.28
N ILE A 474 -19.28 -22.66 -25.22
CA ILE A 474 -18.77 -22.30 -26.55
C ILE A 474 -19.87 -21.61 -27.38
N PRO A 475 -19.58 -20.50 -28.10
CA PRO A 475 -20.54 -19.88 -29.01
C PRO A 475 -21.15 -20.84 -30.06
N VAL A 476 -22.45 -20.70 -30.32
CA VAL A 476 -23.26 -21.65 -31.12
C VAL A 476 -22.74 -21.88 -32.54
N TRP A 477 -22.14 -20.86 -33.17
CA TRP A 477 -21.60 -20.97 -34.52
C TRP A 477 -20.32 -21.83 -34.55
N LEU A 478 -19.47 -21.70 -33.53
CA LEU A 478 -18.23 -22.46 -33.39
C LEU A 478 -18.53 -23.94 -33.05
N TYR A 479 -19.55 -24.16 -32.22
CA TYR A 479 -20.13 -25.47 -31.92
C TYR A 479 -20.66 -26.20 -33.17
N LYS A 480 -21.37 -25.50 -34.05
CA LYS A 480 -21.86 -26.06 -35.33
C LYS A 480 -20.72 -26.29 -36.33
N LEU A 481 -19.75 -25.39 -36.40
CA LEU A 481 -18.61 -25.48 -37.31
C LEU A 481 -17.70 -26.67 -37.01
N HIS A 482 -17.41 -26.92 -35.73
CA HIS A 482 -16.58 -28.05 -35.30
C HIS A 482 -17.36 -29.36 -35.17
N GLY A 483 -18.67 -29.36 -35.47
CA GLY A 483 -19.50 -30.56 -35.44
C GLY A 483 -19.72 -31.12 -34.04
N LEU A 484 -19.53 -30.31 -32.99
CA LEU A 484 -19.77 -30.72 -31.60
C LEU A 484 -21.26 -30.96 -31.32
N SER A 485 -22.14 -30.54 -32.23
CA SER A 485 -23.60 -30.69 -32.11
C SER A 485 -24.17 -32.04 -32.46
N VAL A 486 -23.33 -32.96 -32.93
CA VAL A 486 -23.71 -34.33 -33.22
C VAL A 486 -23.22 -35.19 -32.07
N GLU A 487 -24.17 -35.78 -31.36
CA GLU A 487 -23.92 -36.68 -30.24
C GLU A 487 -23.64 -38.11 -30.76
N TYR A 488 -22.58 -38.73 -30.25
CA TYR A 488 -22.18 -40.10 -30.56
C TYR A 488 -22.09 -40.90 -29.27
N SER A 489 -22.84 -42.00 -29.15
CA SER A 489 -22.78 -42.90 -27.99
C SER A 489 -21.83 -44.08 -28.25
N CYS A 490 -21.20 -44.57 -27.18
CA CYS A 490 -20.36 -45.78 -27.21
C CYS A 490 -20.78 -46.76 -26.10
N GLU A 491 -21.33 -47.91 -26.50
CA GLU A 491 -21.85 -48.94 -25.58
C GLU A 491 -20.73 -49.57 -24.74
N ILE A 492 -19.52 -49.72 -25.32
CA ILE A 492 -18.33 -50.24 -24.62
C ILE A 492 -17.90 -49.31 -23.47
N CYS A 493 -18.19 -48.01 -23.57
CA CYS A 493 -17.93 -47.00 -22.55
C CYS A 493 -19.14 -46.75 -21.65
N SER A 494 -19.93 -47.79 -21.33
CA SER A 494 -21.16 -47.70 -20.53
C SER A 494 -22.14 -46.64 -21.07
N ASP A 495 -22.44 -46.70 -22.37
CA ASP A 495 -23.33 -45.78 -23.10
C ASP A 495 -23.01 -44.29 -22.96
N PHE A 496 -21.75 -43.95 -22.72
CA PHE A 496 -21.35 -42.55 -22.60
C PHE A 496 -21.47 -41.80 -23.93
N THR A 497 -22.12 -40.63 -23.89
CA THR A 497 -22.34 -39.77 -25.05
C THR A 497 -21.18 -38.77 -25.21
N TYR A 498 -20.51 -38.83 -26.35
CA TYR A 498 -19.46 -37.90 -26.74
C TYR A 498 -20.02 -36.86 -27.72
N GLN A 499 -19.67 -35.60 -27.49
CA GLN A 499 -20.05 -34.49 -28.35
C GLN A 499 -19.01 -34.28 -29.45
N GLY A 500 -19.42 -34.48 -30.70
CA GLY A 500 -18.61 -34.28 -31.88
C GLY A 500 -17.68 -35.43 -32.25
N ARG A 501 -17.46 -35.59 -33.56
CA ARG A 501 -16.71 -36.70 -34.14
C ARG A 501 -15.24 -36.72 -33.72
N LYS A 502 -14.58 -35.56 -33.59
CA LYS A 502 -13.17 -35.50 -33.15
C LYS A 502 -12.97 -36.00 -31.71
N ASN A 503 -13.89 -35.65 -30.81
CA ASN A 503 -13.82 -36.12 -29.42
C ASN A 503 -14.15 -37.61 -29.34
N PHE A 504 -15.09 -38.06 -30.19
CA PHE A 504 -15.36 -39.47 -30.37
C PHE A 504 -14.15 -40.24 -30.92
N ASP A 505 -13.45 -39.78 -31.95
CA ASP A 505 -12.29 -40.54 -32.45
C ASP A 505 -11.15 -40.61 -31.42
N ARG A 506 -11.03 -39.60 -30.53
CA ARG A 506 -10.07 -39.61 -29.42
C ARG A 506 -10.43 -40.61 -28.31
N HIS A 507 -11.72 -40.82 -28.05
CA HIS A 507 -12.16 -41.69 -26.93
C HIS A 507 -11.66 -43.13 -27.07
N PHE A 508 -11.41 -43.64 -28.28
CA PHE A 508 -10.87 -44.99 -28.51
C PHE A 508 -9.48 -45.20 -27.88
N THR A 509 -8.71 -44.14 -27.70
CA THR A 509 -7.39 -44.16 -27.04
C THR A 509 -7.46 -43.83 -25.55
N GLU A 510 -8.61 -43.40 -25.05
CA GLU A 510 -8.79 -42.93 -23.69
C GLU A 510 -8.90 -44.10 -22.70
N SER A 511 -8.45 -43.85 -21.46
CA SER A 511 -8.40 -44.87 -20.40
C SER A 511 -9.76 -45.54 -20.12
N ARG A 512 -10.87 -44.81 -20.29
CA ARG A 512 -12.23 -45.37 -20.09
C ARG A 512 -12.57 -46.43 -21.13
N HIS A 513 -12.28 -46.18 -22.41
CA HIS A 513 -12.53 -47.15 -23.47
C HIS A 513 -11.56 -48.33 -23.39
N ALA A 514 -10.28 -48.07 -23.09
CA ALA A 514 -9.28 -49.11 -22.87
C ALA A 514 -9.66 -50.03 -21.69
N PHE A 515 -10.24 -49.47 -20.62
CA PHE A 515 -10.76 -50.24 -19.49
C PHE A 515 -11.99 -51.08 -19.90
N GLY A 516 -12.92 -50.51 -20.67
CA GLY A 516 -14.07 -51.26 -21.21
C GLY A 516 -13.64 -52.45 -22.08
N MET A 517 -12.67 -52.25 -22.96
CA MET A 517 -12.08 -53.32 -23.78
C MET A 517 -11.38 -54.39 -22.93
N ARG A 518 -10.65 -53.98 -21.89
CA ARG A 518 -10.01 -54.91 -20.93
C ARG A 518 -11.03 -55.73 -20.16
N ALA A 519 -12.16 -55.13 -19.76
CA ALA A 519 -13.24 -55.84 -19.07
C ALA A 519 -13.91 -56.90 -19.96
N LEU A 520 -13.92 -56.68 -21.29
CA LEU A 520 -14.38 -57.66 -22.28
C LEU A 520 -13.30 -58.73 -22.62
N GLY A 521 -12.10 -58.64 -22.05
CA GLY A 521 -10.99 -59.55 -22.33
C GLY A 521 -10.36 -59.35 -23.72
N LEU A 522 -10.59 -58.20 -24.37
CA LEU A 522 -10.09 -57.89 -25.70
C LEU A 522 -8.90 -56.91 -25.64
N PRO A 523 -7.83 -57.12 -26.42
CA PRO A 523 -6.71 -56.18 -26.47
C PRO A 523 -7.11 -54.92 -27.27
N ASN A 524 -6.83 -53.73 -26.72
CA ASN A 524 -7.11 -52.44 -27.37
C ASN A 524 -6.12 -52.15 -28.51
N THR A 525 -6.30 -52.84 -29.64
CA THR A 525 -5.48 -52.68 -30.85
C THR A 525 -6.20 -51.83 -31.90
N LYS A 526 -5.47 -51.35 -32.91
CA LYS A 526 -6.02 -50.53 -34.01
C LYS A 526 -7.16 -51.22 -34.78
N HIS A 527 -7.27 -52.56 -34.71
CA HIS A 527 -8.35 -53.31 -35.35
C HIS A 527 -9.73 -53.03 -34.76
N PHE A 528 -9.79 -52.56 -33.50
CA PHE A 528 -11.03 -52.29 -32.79
C PHE A 528 -11.45 -50.80 -32.83
N VAL A 529 -10.69 -49.93 -33.50
CA VAL A 529 -11.03 -48.52 -33.65
C VAL A 529 -12.27 -48.38 -34.56
N GLY A 530 -13.28 -47.64 -34.08
CA GLY A 530 -14.54 -47.42 -34.81
C GLY A 530 -15.68 -48.38 -34.44
N ILE A 531 -15.44 -49.34 -33.53
CA ILE A 531 -16.47 -50.25 -33.04
C ILE A 531 -17.05 -49.71 -31.74
N THR A 532 -18.36 -49.53 -31.71
CA THR A 532 -19.06 -48.90 -30.58
C THR A 532 -19.90 -49.89 -29.80
N LYS A 533 -20.37 -50.94 -30.47
CA LYS A 533 -21.22 -51.99 -29.92
C LYS A 533 -20.39 -53.18 -29.43
N ILE A 534 -20.76 -53.69 -28.26
CA ILE A 534 -20.06 -54.82 -27.63
C ILE A 534 -20.18 -56.09 -28.49
N GLN A 535 -21.35 -56.34 -29.07
CA GLN A 535 -21.59 -57.51 -29.91
C GLN A 535 -20.69 -57.55 -31.15
N ASP A 536 -20.44 -56.38 -31.76
CA ASP A 536 -19.63 -56.28 -32.98
C ASP A 536 -18.14 -56.44 -32.65
N ALA A 537 -17.70 -55.97 -31.48
CA ALA A 537 -16.35 -56.17 -30.99
C ALA A 537 -16.04 -57.67 -30.77
N LEU A 538 -16.99 -58.41 -30.16
CA LEU A 538 -16.86 -59.86 -29.96
C LEU A 538 -16.85 -60.63 -31.28
N LYS A 539 -17.74 -60.32 -32.22
CA LYS A 539 -17.76 -60.94 -33.55
C LYS A 539 -16.46 -60.69 -34.32
N LEU A 540 -15.89 -59.49 -34.22
CA LEU A 540 -14.60 -59.19 -34.86
C LEU A 540 -13.45 -59.95 -34.19
N ALA A 541 -13.47 -60.05 -32.86
CA ALA A 541 -12.48 -60.81 -32.12
C ALA A 541 -12.51 -62.30 -32.47
N GLU A 542 -13.71 -62.89 -32.62
CA GLU A 542 -13.86 -64.28 -33.10
C GLU A 542 -13.33 -64.46 -34.53
N LYS A 543 -13.60 -63.50 -35.43
CA LYS A 543 -13.04 -63.50 -36.79
C LYS A 543 -11.51 -63.40 -36.78
N LEU A 544 -10.94 -62.53 -35.95
CA LEU A 544 -9.48 -62.39 -35.79
C LEU A 544 -8.85 -63.63 -35.16
N LYS A 545 -9.52 -64.27 -34.20
CA LYS A 545 -9.07 -65.52 -33.59
C LYS A 545 -9.11 -66.67 -34.60
N ARG A 546 -10.13 -66.73 -35.46
CA ARG A 546 -10.21 -67.71 -36.56
C ARG A 546 -9.12 -67.45 -37.61
N ALA A 547 -8.95 -66.20 -38.04
CA ALA A 547 -7.89 -65.82 -38.98
C ALA A 547 -6.48 -66.04 -38.40
N GLY A 548 -6.29 -65.81 -37.09
CA GLY A 548 -5.04 -66.12 -36.37
C GLY A 548 -4.77 -67.62 -36.25
N LYS A 549 -5.82 -68.43 -36.10
CA LYS A 549 -5.71 -69.90 -36.07
C LYS A 549 -5.43 -70.50 -37.46
N GLU A 550 -5.95 -69.87 -38.52
CA GLU A 550 -5.65 -70.24 -39.91
C GLU A 550 -4.26 -69.76 -40.37
N SER A 551 -3.79 -68.59 -39.90
CA SER A 551 -2.45 -68.06 -40.22
C SER A 551 -1.33 -68.66 -39.36
N GLY A 552 -1.62 -69.14 -38.14
CA GLY A 552 -0.65 -69.81 -37.27
C GLY A 552 -0.22 -71.21 -37.70
N VAL A 553 -0.83 -71.78 -38.75
CA VAL A 553 -0.46 -73.10 -39.32
C VAL A 553 0.53 -72.98 -40.49
N LEU A 554 0.82 -71.76 -40.97
CA LEU A 554 1.76 -71.53 -42.08
C LEU A 554 2.64 -70.28 -41.79
N GLY A 555 3.70 -70.46 -41.01
CA GLY A 555 4.64 -69.35 -40.76
C GLY A 555 5.73 -69.60 -39.73
N VAL A 556 6.56 -70.64 -39.92
CA VAL A 556 7.86 -70.75 -39.25
C VAL A 556 8.91 -70.07 -40.13
N GLY A 557 9.56 -69.01 -39.64
CA GLY A 557 10.79 -68.50 -40.24
C GLY A 557 11.12 -67.02 -39.97
N GLY A 558 12.07 -66.79 -39.05
CA GLY A 558 13.18 -65.83 -39.28
C GLY A 558 13.15 -64.44 -38.63
N GLY A 559 14.08 -64.24 -37.67
CA GLY A 559 14.85 -63.01 -37.37
C GLY A 559 14.09 -61.79 -36.82
N GLY A 560 14.52 -61.05 -35.80
CA GLY A 560 15.80 -60.90 -35.14
C GLY A 560 15.94 -59.43 -34.69
N GLY A 561 16.36 -59.19 -33.45
CA GLY A 561 16.71 -57.86 -32.89
C GLY A 561 15.56 -57.14 -32.17
N GLY A 562 15.71 -56.59 -30.98
CA GLY A 562 16.85 -56.43 -30.09
C GLY A 562 16.50 -55.37 -29.03
N GLY A 563 16.85 -55.65 -27.77
CA GLY A 563 16.92 -54.70 -26.64
C GLY A 563 15.60 -54.21 -26.06
N ASP A 564 15.48 -53.84 -24.79
CA ASP A 564 16.30 -53.94 -23.58
C ASP A 564 15.38 -53.42 -22.44
N ALA A 565 15.61 -53.92 -21.22
CA ALA A 565 15.18 -53.41 -19.90
C ALA A 565 13.68 -53.05 -19.72
N GLY A 566 12.90 -53.67 -18.83
CA GLY A 566 13.12 -54.07 -17.43
C GLY A 566 11.81 -53.64 -16.73
N GLY A 567 11.01 -54.48 -16.10
CA GLY A 567 11.36 -55.44 -15.07
C GLY A 567 10.79 -54.93 -13.74
N ALA A 568 9.51 -55.23 -13.46
CA ALA A 568 9.00 -55.35 -12.09
C ALA A 568 7.73 -56.21 -12.12
N ALA A 569 7.94 -57.50 -11.89
CA ALA A 569 6.90 -58.50 -11.68
C ALA A 569 6.52 -58.58 -10.20
N VAL A 570 5.24 -58.84 -9.92
CA VAL A 570 4.84 -59.75 -8.84
C VAL A 570 3.51 -60.43 -9.19
N SER A 571 3.62 -61.74 -9.44
CA SER A 571 2.78 -62.90 -9.03
C SER A 571 1.25 -62.76 -8.92
N SER A 572 0.41 -63.76 -9.18
CA SER A 572 0.42 -65.14 -9.70
C SER A 572 -0.98 -65.68 -9.40
N LEU A 573 -1.62 -66.45 -10.29
CA LEU A 573 -2.34 -67.73 -10.04
C LEU A 573 -3.41 -68.04 -11.11
N GLY A 574 -3.24 -69.18 -11.80
CA GLY A 574 -4.31 -70.18 -11.91
C GLY A 574 -5.00 -70.43 -13.26
N GLY A 575 -4.59 -71.52 -13.94
CA GLY A 575 -5.41 -72.36 -14.85
C GLY A 575 -5.52 -71.89 -16.31
N GLY A 576 -5.28 -72.66 -17.37
CA GLY A 576 -5.20 -74.11 -17.59
C GLY A 576 -5.86 -74.40 -18.95
N GLY A 577 -5.17 -75.03 -19.91
CA GLY A 577 -5.78 -75.40 -21.19
C GLY A 577 -4.78 -75.86 -22.25
N GLY A 578 -4.50 -77.17 -22.28
CA GLY A 578 -3.59 -77.80 -23.23
C GLY A 578 -4.18 -77.99 -24.63
N GLY A 579 -3.35 -77.72 -25.64
CA GLY A 579 -3.42 -78.34 -26.97
C GLY A 579 -2.19 -79.21 -27.13
N ARG A 580 -2.41 -80.52 -27.32
CA ARG A 580 -1.37 -81.56 -27.40
C ARG A 580 -0.74 -81.57 -28.80
N ASP A 581 0.57 -81.35 -28.88
CA ASP A 581 1.42 -81.99 -29.90
C ASP A 581 1.67 -83.42 -29.40
N VAL A 582 0.91 -84.39 -29.90
CA VAL A 582 1.10 -85.81 -29.59
C VAL A 582 2.09 -86.37 -30.62
N GLU A 583 3.36 -86.06 -30.43
CA GLU A 583 4.43 -86.81 -31.10
C GLU A 583 4.72 -88.02 -30.19
N GLU A 584 4.39 -89.22 -30.66
CA GLU A 584 4.58 -90.45 -29.88
C GLU A 584 6.04 -90.92 -30.02
N VAL A 585 6.68 -91.21 -28.89
CA VAL A 585 8.07 -91.67 -28.80
C VAL A 585 8.06 -93.04 -28.13
N GLU A 586 8.77 -94.00 -28.73
CA GLU A 586 8.92 -95.37 -28.21
C GLU A 586 10.13 -95.47 -27.29
N ASP A 587 9.99 -96.20 -26.17
CA ASP A 587 11.11 -96.55 -25.30
C ASP A 587 11.90 -97.78 -25.82
N GLU A 588 13.03 -98.09 -25.19
CA GLU A 588 13.91 -99.21 -25.59
C GLU A 588 13.26 -100.60 -25.39
N GLN A 589 12.08 -100.66 -24.74
CA GLN A 589 11.28 -101.86 -24.53
C GLN A 589 10.09 -101.94 -25.50
N GLY A 590 9.90 -100.93 -26.36
CA GLY A 590 8.89 -100.89 -27.41
C GLY A 590 7.53 -100.34 -26.99
N ASN A 591 7.43 -99.62 -25.86
CA ASN A 591 6.19 -98.96 -25.44
C ASN A 591 6.12 -97.51 -25.96
N THR A 592 4.98 -97.08 -26.50
CA THR A 592 4.77 -95.71 -27.02
C THR A 592 4.23 -94.74 -25.95
N TYR A 593 4.82 -93.54 -25.85
CA TYR A 593 4.36 -92.45 -24.99
C TYR A 593 4.30 -91.12 -25.75
N SER A 594 3.41 -90.20 -25.36
CA SER A 594 3.46 -88.80 -25.81
C SER A 594 4.80 -88.17 -25.40
N ARG A 595 5.46 -87.40 -26.27
CA ARG A 595 6.80 -86.82 -26.02
C ARG A 595 6.93 -86.11 -24.68
N LYS A 596 5.91 -85.36 -24.26
CA LYS A 596 5.90 -84.67 -22.96
C LYS A 596 5.85 -85.65 -21.79
N ASP A 597 5.07 -86.73 -21.93
CA ASP A 597 4.97 -87.76 -20.90
C ASP A 597 6.25 -88.60 -20.88
N TYR A 598 6.78 -88.98 -22.04
CA TYR A 598 8.07 -89.66 -22.17
C TYR A 598 9.20 -88.89 -21.48
N GLU A 599 9.32 -87.58 -21.74
CA GLU A 599 10.34 -86.74 -21.09
C GLU A 599 10.11 -86.57 -19.59
N LEU A 600 8.84 -86.53 -19.15
CA LEU A 600 8.50 -86.40 -17.73
C LEU A 600 8.79 -87.70 -16.98
N LEU A 601 8.46 -88.85 -17.56
CA LEU A 601 8.75 -90.16 -17.01
C LEU A 601 10.26 -90.45 -17.02
N LYS A 602 10.98 -90.04 -18.07
CA LYS A 602 12.46 -90.06 -18.13
C LYS A 602 13.09 -89.18 -17.05
N ARG A 603 12.54 -87.98 -16.82
CA ARG A 603 13.04 -87.06 -15.78
C ARG A 603 12.75 -87.55 -14.36
N GLN A 604 11.69 -88.34 -14.17
CA GLN A 604 11.41 -89.02 -12.91
C GLN A 604 12.22 -90.33 -12.75
N GLY A 605 12.90 -90.79 -13.81
CA GLY A 605 13.74 -91.99 -13.81
C GLY A 605 12.97 -93.31 -13.89
N LEU A 606 11.72 -93.29 -14.35
CA LEU A 606 10.87 -94.48 -14.47
C LEU A 606 11.00 -95.19 -15.83
N ILE A 607 11.58 -94.52 -16.85
CA ILE A 607 11.88 -95.06 -18.19
C ILE A 607 13.28 -94.61 -18.61
#